data_AF-A0A838JAL9-F1
#
_entry.id   AF-A0A838JAL9-F1
#
_cell.length_a   1.000
_cell.length_b   1.000
_cell.length_c   1.000
_cell.angle_alpha   90.00
_cell.angle_beta   90.00
_cell.angle_gamma   90.00
#
_symmetry.space_group_name_H-M   'P 1'
#
loop_
_entity.id
_entity.type
_entity.pdbx_description
1 polymer ?
#
loop_
_entity_poly.entity_id
_entity_poly.type
_entity_poly.pdbx_seq_one_letter_code
_entity_poly.pdbx_strand_id
1 'polypeptide(L)'
;MELELRINGVVADQEVAPNEPLLSLLRRKGYTSVKHGCETGECGACTVLVDGIPRPSCVMLAAQAGGCTLTTVESLGSSNNLHPLQAAFIETGAVQCGFCTPGMLLSASALLKTNPSPSEEEVREALSGNLCRCSDYARLVQAVLRAADLLRGEEVPPLVYNTLKAEENYGMNIGRIGMLGASEK
;
A
#
# COMPACT_ATOMS: atom_id res chain seq x y z
N MET A 1 8.67 30.13 -1.65
CA MET A 1 10.00 29.81 -2.21
C MET A 1 9.80 28.83 -3.34
N GLU A 2 10.70 28.79 -4.31
CA GLU A 2 10.63 27.87 -5.45
C GLU A 2 11.59 26.70 -5.20
N LEU A 3 11.11 25.47 -5.38
CA LEU A 3 11.89 24.25 -5.22
C LEU A 3 11.69 23.29 -6.38
N GLU A 4 12.79 22.78 -6.93
CA GLU A 4 12.75 21.65 -7.84
C GLU A 4 12.39 20.38 -7.04
N LEU A 5 11.32 19.70 -7.47
CA LEU A 5 10.89 18.43 -6.91
C LEU A 5 10.79 17.37 -7.99
N ARG A 6 11.22 16.15 -7.67
CA ARG A 6 11.05 14.96 -8.52
C ARG A 6 9.99 14.05 -7.92
N ILE A 7 8.81 14.00 -8.51
CA ILE A 7 7.68 13.19 -8.01
C ILE A 7 7.33 12.13 -9.05
N ASN A 8 7.44 10.85 -8.68
CA ASN A 8 7.20 9.71 -9.57
C ASN A 8 7.99 9.80 -10.89
N GLY A 9 9.23 10.29 -10.82
CA GLY A 9 10.11 10.48 -11.97
C GLY A 9 9.91 11.78 -12.76
N VAL A 10 8.82 12.53 -12.50
CA VAL A 10 8.56 13.83 -13.13
C VAL A 10 9.22 14.94 -12.32
N VAL A 11 10.05 15.76 -12.99
CA VAL A 11 10.72 16.92 -12.38
C VAL A 11 9.94 18.19 -12.70
N ALA A 12 9.64 18.99 -11.68
CA ALA A 12 9.02 20.30 -11.87
C ALA A 12 9.29 21.23 -10.69
N ASP A 13 9.51 22.51 -10.99
CA ASP A 13 9.58 23.57 -9.99
C ASP A 13 8.21 23.80 -9.34
N GLN A 14 8.21 23.89 -8.01
CA GLN A 14 7.02 24.11 -7.20
C GLN A 14 7.20 25.31 -6.29
N GLU A 15 6.20 26.20 -6.32
CA GLU A 15 6.06 27.21 -5.30
C GLU A 15 5.49 26.58 -4.02
N VAL A 16 6.25 26.74 -2.94
CA VAL A 16 5.96 26.23 -1.60
C VAL A 16 6.08 27.32 -0.55
N ALA A 17 5.14 27.31 0.41
CA ALA A 17 5.26 28.15 1.60
C ALA A 17 6.26 27.52 2.59
N PRO A 18 7.04 28.32 3.36
CA PRO A 18 8.05 27.79 4.29
C PRO A 18 7.51 26.78 5.31
N ASN A 19 6.24 26.91 5.70
CA ASN A 19 5.55 26.07 6.66
C ASN A 19 4.55 25.08 6.03
N GLU A 20 4.55 24.91 4.71
CA GLU A 20 3.64 23.98 4.02
C GLU A 20 4.06 22.53 4.31
N PRO A 21 3.19 21.69 4.90
CA PRO A 21 3.46 20.26 5.02
C PRO A 21 3.54 19.61 3.64
N LEU A 22 4.42 18.61 3.49
CA LEU A 22 4.58 17.88 2.23
C LEU A 22 3.26 17.22 1.80
N LEU A 23 2.47 16.73 2.75
CA LEU A 23 1.11 16.23 2.50
C LEU A 23 0.24 17.25 1.75
N SER A 24 0.21 18.50 2.22
CA SER A 24 -0.62 19.57 1.65
C SER A 24 -0.19 19.89 0.23
N LEU A 25 1.13 19.97 -0.02
CA LEU A 25 1.67 20.16 -1.35
C LEU A 25 1.24 19.01 -2.29
N LEU A 26 1.50 17.76 -1.91
CA LEU A 26 1.21 16.59 -2.74
C LEU A 26 -0.27 16.52 -3.12
N ARG A 27 -1.17 16.82 -2.18
CA ARG A 27 -2.60 16.81 -2.44
C ARG A 27 -3.06 17.97 -3.32
N ARG A 28 -2.50 19.16 -3.14
CA ARG A 28 -2.71 20.31 -4.06
C ARG A 28 -2.26 19.99 -5.48
N LYS A 29 -1.21 19.17 -5.63
CA LYS A 29 -0.74 18.65 -6.92
C LYS A 29 -1.54 17.47 -7.48
N GLY A 30 -2.59 17.03 -6.78
CA GLY A 30 -3.50 15.99 -7.25
C GLY A 30 -3.13 14.56 -6.84
N TYR A 31 -2.08 14.35 -6.05
CA TYR A 31 -1.73 13.03 -5.49
C TYR A 31 -2.66 12.66 -4.33
N THR A 32 -3.94 12.45 -4.65
CA THR A 32 -5.01 12.25 -3.67
C THR A 32 -4.95 10.90 -2.96
N SER A 33 -4.09 9.99 -3.43
CA SER A 33 -3.76 8.73 -2.77
C SER A 33 -3.09 8.93 -1.40
N VAL A 34 -2.34 10.03 -1.23
CA VAL A 34 -1.71 10.41 0.04
C VAL A 34 -2.77 11.02 0.95
N LYS A 35 -3.12 10.33 2.05
CA LYS A 35 -4.35 10.63 2.82
C LYS A 35 -4.10 11.51 4.04
N HIS A 36 -5.09 12.35 4.36
CA HIS A 36 -5.22 13.01 5.67
C HIS A 36 -5.79 12.01 6.68
N GLY A 37 -4.92 11.42 7.51
CA GLY A 37 -5.33 10.47 8.55
C GLY A 37 -5.36 11.11 9.94
N CYS A 38 -4.20 11.18 10.59
CA CYS A 38 -4.04 11.77 11.93
C CYS A 38 -3.39 13.16 11.93
N GLU A 39 -2.57 13.46 10.91
CA GLU A 39 -1.74 14.69 10.82
C GLU A 39 -0.73 14.89 11.95
N THR A 40 -0.49 13.86 12.76
CA THR A 40 0.48 13.83 13.87
C THR A 40 1.68 12.92 13.60
N GLY A 41 1.73 12.27 12.43
CA GLY A 41 2.81 11.36 12.04
C GLY A 41 2.61 9.89 12.47
N GLU A 42 1.50 9.58 13.13
CA GLU A 42 1.31 8.27 13.80
C GLU A 42 0.69 7.20 12.89
N CYS A 43 -0.25 7.56 12.02
CA CYS A 43 -1.08 6.57 11.32
C CYS A 43 -0.51 6.00 10.02
N GLY A 44 0.53 6.60 9.43
CA GLY A 44 1.10 6.20 8.14
C GLY A 44 0.23 6.36 6.88
N ALA A 45 -1.04 6.78 6.98
CA ALA A 45 -1.91 6.94 5.80
C ALA A 45 -1.40 7.99 4.78
N CYS A 46 -0.49 8.86 5.20
CA CYS A 46 0.19 9.86 4.37
C CYS A 46 1.61 9.45 3.96
N THR A 47 1.99 8.18 4.14
CA THR A 47 3.33 7.68 3.79
C THR A 47 3.62 7.92 2.31
N VAL A 48 4.80 8.47 2.04
CA VAL A 48 5.45 8.53 0.73
C VAL A 48 6.87 7.99 0.87
N LEU A 49 7.53 7.63 -0.23
CA LEU A 49 8.98 7.38 -0.17
C LEU A 49 9.72 8.66 -0.51
N VAL A 50 10.67 9.02 0.35
CA VAL A 50 11.65 10.08 0.12
C VAL A 50 12.99 9.38 -0.07
N ASP A 51 13.52 9.42 -1.28
CA ASP A 51 14.75 8.70 -1.66
C ASP A 51 14.69 7.20 -1.34
N GLY A 52 13.49 6.61 -1.53
CA GLY A 52 13.22 5.20 -1.27
C GLY A 52 12.90 4.85 0.19
N ILE A 53 12.96 5.83 1.11
CA ILE A 53 12.68 5.61 2.53
C ILE A 53 11.25 6.06 2.86
N PRO A 54 10.42 5.20 3.50
CA PRO A 54 9.08 5.59 3.93
C PRO A 54 9.11 6.76 4.94
N ARG A 55 8.34 7.81 4.68
CA ARG A 55 8.19 8.97 5.56
C ARG A 55 6.72 9.41 5.64
N PRO A 56 6.19 9.73 6.84
CA PRO A 56 4.89 10.36 6.97
C PRO A 56 4.95 11.81 6.45
N SER A 57 4.33 12.08 5.31
CA SER A 57 4.39 13.42 4.67
C SER A 57 3.69 14.53 5.47
N CYS A 58 2.83 14.22 6.44
CA CYS A 58 2.13 15.23 7.24
C CYS A 58 3.03 15.96 8.25
N VAL A 59 4.15 15.35 8.67
CA VAL A 59 5.08 15.94 9.65
C VAL A 59 6.44 16.29 9.03
N MET A 60 6.53 16.25 7.70
CA MET A 60 7.67 16.74 6.93
C MET A 60 7.25 18.00 6.19
N LEU A 61 8.08 19.05 6.22
CA LEU A 61 7.83 20.26 5.45
C LEU A 61 8.17 20.01 3.98
N ALA A 62 7.37 20.56 3.07
CA ALA A 62 7.67 20.52 1.64
C ALA A 62 9.04 21.15 1.32
N ALA A 63 9.44 22.16 2.11
CA ALA A 63 10.75 22.79 2.01
C ALA A 63 11.93 21.83 2.20
N GLN A 64 11.74 20.72 2.92
CA GLN A 64 12.77 19.71 3.16
C GLN A 64 12.88 18.69 2.03
N ALA A 65 11.94 18.68 1.09
CA ALA A 65 11.91 17.72 -0.03
C ALA A 65 12.67 18.20 -1.27
N GLY A 66 13.20 19.43 -1.26
CA GLY A 66 13.97 19.98 -2.38
C GLY A 66 15.15 19.09 -2.76
N GLY A 67 15.25 18.71 -4.03
CA GLY A 67 16.29 17.81 -4.54
C GLY A 67 16.10 16.32 -4.24
N CYS A 68 15.11 15.94 -3.41
CA CYS A 68 14.78 14.53 -3.16
C CYS A 68 13.93 13.92 -4.28
N THR A 69 13.96 12.59 -4.37
CA THR A 69 13.02 11.81 -5.18
C THR A 69 11.83 11.38 -4.32
N LEU A 70 10.66 11.91 -4.63
CA LEU A 70 9.39 11.54 -4.01
C LEU A 70 8.70 10.46 -4.83
N THR A 71 8.25 9.40 -4.14
CA THR A 71 7.49 8.30 -4.74
C THR A 71 6.17 8.14 -4.01
N THR A 72 5.07 8.20 -4.75
CA THR A 72 3.70 7.92 -4.28
C THR A 72 3.19 6.60 -4.88
N VAL A 73 2.03 6.11 -4.41
CA VAL A 73 1.52 4.79 -4.82
C VAL A 73 1.20 4.70 -6.31
N GLU A 74 0.91 5.85 -6.95
CA GLU A 74 0.66 5.98 -8.39
C GLU A 74 1.85 5.53 -9.24
N SER A 75 3.07 5.46 -8.67
CA SER A 75 4.25 4.96 -9.38
C SER A 75 4.37 3.44 -9.45
N LEU A 76 3.65 2.69 -8.61
CA LEU A 76 3.81 1.24 -8.52
C LEU A 76 3.19 0.53 -9.73
N GLY A 77 2.05 1.02 -10.22
CA GLY A 77 1.30 0.40 -11.29
C GLY A 77 0.03 1.16 -11.64
N SER A 78 -0.73 0.61 -12.57
CA SER A 78 -1.99 1.18 -13.05
C SER A 78 -3.12 0.15 -12.98
N SER A 79 -4.37 0.57 -13.17
CA SER A 79 -5.51 -0.35 -13.21
C SER A 79 -5.39 -1.47 -14.25
N ASN A 80 -4.63 -1.24 -15.32
CA ASN A 80 -4.45 -2.19 -16.42
C ASN A 80 -3.15 -2.99 -16.31
N ASN A 81 -2.25 -2.58 -15.41
CA ASN A 81 -0.97 -3.22 -15.20
C ASN A 81 -0.57 -3.02 -13.73
N LEU A 82 -1.11 -3.89 -12.89
CA LEU A 82 -0.91 -3.83 -11.44
C LEU A 82 0.49 -4.30 -11.07
N HIS A 83 1.09 -3.61 -10.11
CA HIS A 83 2.27 -4.14 -9.42
C HIS A 83 1.91 -5.46 -8.69
N PRO A 84 2.83 -6.44 -8.57
CA PRO A 84 2.57 -7.66 -7.79
C PRO A 84 2.07 -7.41 -6.36
N LEU A 85 2.57 -6.37 -5.68
CA LEU A 85 2.01 -5.93 -4.38
C LEU A 85 0.54 -5.50 -4.47
N GLN A 86 0.15 -4.73 -5.49
CA GLN A 86 -1.23 -4.30 -5.67
C GLN A 86 -2.15 -5.49 -5.95
N ALA A 87 -1.71 -6.40 -6.83
CA ALA A 87 -2.43 -7.64 -7.12
C ALA A 87 -2.59 -8.51 -5.86
N ALA A 88 -1.51 -8.76 -5.13
CA ALA A 88 -1.54 -9.57 -3.91
C ALA A 88 -2.46 -8.99 -2.83
N PHE A 89 -2.48 -7.66 -2.64
CA PHE A 89 -3.38 -7.00 -1.68
C PHE A 89 -4.86 -7.19 -2.02
N ILE A 90 -5.20 -7.20 -3.32
CA ILE A 90 -6.56 -7.47 -3.82
C ILE A 90 -6.86 -8.96 -3.62
N GLU A 91 -5.97 -9.82 -4.10
CA GLU A 91 -6.14 -11.26 -4.11
C GLU A 91 -6.27 -11.87 -2.72
N THR A 92 -5.62 -11.33 -1.68
CA THR A 92 -5.73 -11.81 -0.29
C THR A 92 -6.88 -11.19 0.49
N GLY A 93 -7.61 -10.24 -0.11
CA GLY A 93 -8.64 -9.48 0.60
C GLY A 93 -8.05 -8.64 1.74
N ALA A 94 -6.81 -8.16 1.57
CA ALA A 94 -6.17 -7.24 2.50
C ALA A 94 -6.73 -5.80 2.40
N VAL A 95 -7.39 -5.49 1.29
CA VAL A 95 -8.08 -4.22 1.08
C VAL A 95 -9.55 -4.33 1.48
N GLN A 96 -9.98 -3.48 2.42
CA GLN A 96 -11.40 -3.29 2.77
C GLN A 96 -11.84 -1.87 2.43
N CYS A 97 -11.75 -0.92 3.37
CA CYS A 97 -12.06 0.49 3.09
C CYS A 97 -11.03 1.16 2.16
N GLY A 98 -9.84 0.57 2.01
CA GLY A 98 -8.76 1.07 1.15
C GLY A 98 -8.01 2.29 1.66
N PHE A 99 -8.38 2.88 2.80
CA PHE A 99 -7.83 4.17 3.24
C PHE A 99 -6.33 4.12 3.57
N CYS A 100 -5.89 3.10 4.31
CA CYS A 100 -4.47 2.92 4.66
C CYS A 100 -3.64 2.28 3.54
N THR A 101 -4.29 1.72 2.51
CA THR A 101 -3.65 0.87 1.50
C THR A 101 -2.52 1.58 0.74
N PRO A 102 -2.62 2.86 0.35
CA PRO A 102 -1.51 3.56 -0.31
C PRO A 102 -0.22 3.58 0.52
N GLY A 103 -0.31 3.91 1.82
CA GLY A 103 0.84 3.93 2.71
C GLY A 103 1.42 2.54 2.96
N MET A 104 0.54 1.55 3.17
CA MET A 104 0.93 0.14 3.32
C MET A 104 1.71 -0.38 2.12
N LEU A 105 1.24 -0.11 0.90
CA LEU A 105 1.89 -0.53 -0.34
C LEU A 105 3.27 0.09 -0.49
N LEU A 106 3.44 1.37 -0.13
CA LEU A 106 4.74 2.03 -0.21
C LEU A 106 5.73 1.49 0.83
N SER A 107 5.31 1.31 2.09
CA SER A 107 6.14 0.68 3.11
C SER A 107 6.55 -0.75 2.73
N ALA A 108 5.62 -1.55 2.21
CA ALA A 108 5.92 -2.89 1.71
C ALA A 108 6.88 -2.86 0.51
N SER A 109 6.69 -1.93 -0.44
CA SER A 109 7.57 -1.79 -1.60
C SER A 109 9.00 -1.41 -1.20
N ALA A 110 9.16 -0.55 -0.18
CA ALA A 110 10.46 -0.17 0.34
C ALA A 110 11.17 -1.36 1.00
N LEU A 111 10.45 -2.17 1.79
CA LEU A 111 10.96 -3.42 2.34
C LEU A 111 11.41 -4.37 1.24
N LEU A 112 10.53 -4.69 0.28
CA LEU A 112 10.82 -5.69 -0.74
C LEU A 112 11.94 -5.29 -1.71
N LYS A 113 12.19 -3.98 -1.85
CA LYS A 113 13.33 -3.47 -2.62
C LYS A 113 14.67 -3.79 -1.95
N THR A 114 14.74 -3.82 -0.62
CA THR A 114 15.98 -4.07 0.13
C THR A 114 16.09 -5.52 0.62
N ASN A 115 14.97 -6.17 0.89
CA ASN A 115 14.86 -7.56 1.28
C ASN A 115 13.78 -8.27 0.44
N PRO A 116 14.16 -8.94 -0.67
CA PRO A 116 13.21 -9.64 -1.54
C PRO A 116 12.58 -10.91 -0.95
N SER A 117 13.04 -11.38 0.22
CA SER A 117 12.55 -12.60 0.88
C SER A 117 12.41 -12.38 2.39
N PRO A 118 11.55 -11.45 2.83
CA PRO A 118 11.44 -11.10 4.24
C PRO A 118 10.71 -12.18 5.05
N SER A 119 11.02 -12.27 6.34
CA SER A 119 10.22 -13.04 7.30
C SER A 119 8.90 -12.34 7.61
N GLU A 120 7.98 -13.07 8.26
CA GLU A 120 6.71 -12.49 8.73
C GLU A 120 6.93 -11.30 9.68
N GLU A 121 7.89 -11.44 10.60
CA GLU A 121 8.28 -10.41 11.56
C GLU A 121 8.85 -9.17 10.89
N GLU A 122 9.69 -9.35 9.86
CA GLU A 122 10.25 -8.23 9.10
C GLU A 122 9.17 -7.46 8.34
N VAL A 123 8.16 -8.16 7.82
CA VAL A 123 6.99 -7.53 7.21
C VAL A 123 6.18 -6.76 8.26
N ARG A 124 5.92 -7.36 9.42
CA ARG A 124 5.19 -6.69 10.51
C ARG A 124 5.90 -5.41 10.96
N GLU A 125 7.23 -5.47 11.10
CA GLU A 125 8.04 -4.32 11.47
C GLU A 125 7.96 -3.22 10.41
N ALA A 126 8.10 -3.56 9.13
CA ALA A 126 8.00 -2.60 8.04
C ALA A 126 6.62 -1.92 7.93
N LEU A 127 5.56 -2.63 8.31
CA LEU A 127 4.19 -2.12 8.31
C LEU A 127 3.79 -1.43 9.62
N SER A 128 4.60 -1.50 10.68
CA SER A 128 4.27 -1.00 12.03
C SER A 128 3.91 0.50 12.06
N GLY A 129 4.50 1.29 11.16
CA GLY A 129 4.21 2.72 10.99
C GLY A 129 2.91 3.04 10.23
N ASN A 130 2.13 2.03 9.80
CA ASN A 130 0.88 2.22 9.09
C ASN A 130 -0.27 1.55 9.86
N LEU A 131 -1.22 2.35 10.31
CA LEU A 131 -2.39 1.85 11.04
C LEU A 131 -3.51 1.46 10.07
N CYS A 132 -4.01 0.23 10.24
CA CYS A 132 -5.22 -0.26 9.59
C CYS A 132 -6.33 -0.45 10.63
N ARG A 133 -7.53 0.07 10.34
CA ARG A 133 -8.69 -0.11 11.23
C ARG A 133 -9.62 -1.24 10.81
N CYS A 134 -9.54 -1.66 9.55
CA CYS A 134 -10.46 -2.64 8.97
C CYS A 134 -9.87 -4.07 8.98
N SER A 135 -8.55 -4.18 8.83
CA SER A 135 -7.83 -5.46 8.82
C SER A 135 -7.26 -5.78 10.20
N ASP A 136 -7.06 -7.08 10.46
CA ASP A 136 -6.32 -7.63 11.60
C ASP A 136 -4.81 -7.73 11.35
N TYR A 137 -4.32 -7.15 10.24
CA TYR A 137 -2.95 -7.20 9.72
C TYR A 137 -2.48 -8.56 9.19
N ALA A 138 -3.09 -9.68 9.57
CA ALA A 138 -2.67 -11.00 9.10
C ALA A 138 -2.74 -11.09 7.56
N ARG A 139 -3.82 -10.60 6.97
CA ARG A 139 -3.97 -10.56 5.50
C ARG A 139 -3.02 -9.57 4.81
N LEU A 140 -2.67 -8.47 5.48
CA LEU A 140 -1.70 -7.51 4.96
C LEU A 140 -0.31 -8.15 4.87
N VAL A 141 0.10 -8.85 5.93
CA VAL A 141 1.37 -9.57 5.98
C VAL A 141 1.40 -10.69 4.93
N GLN A 142 0.33 -11.50 4.84
CA GLN A 142 0.19 -12.52 3.81
C GLN A 142 0.29 -11.93 2.39
N ALA A 143 -0.29 -10.75 2.15
CA ALA A 143 -0.21 -10.07 0.86
C ALA A 143 1.22 -9.68 0.49
N VAL A 144 1.99 -9.17 1.46
CA VAL A 144 3.39 -8.77 1.22
C VAL A 144 4.27 -9.98 0.95
N LEU A 145 4.13 -11.06 1.73
CA LEU A 145 4.87 -12.30 1.50
C LEU A 145 4.54 -12.90 0.13
N ARG A 146 3.24 -12.98 -0.20
CA ARG A 146 2.77 -13.44 -1.53
C ARG A 146 3.36 -12.58 -2.65
N ALA A 147 3.40 -11.27 -2.49
CA ALA A 147 3.98 -10.37 -3.47
C ALA A 147 5.50 -10.55 -3.60
N ALA A 148 6.20 -10.87 -2.51
CA ALA A 148 7.62 -11.20 -2.53
C ALA A 148 7.90 -12.43 -3.40
N ASP A 149 7.12 -13.50 -3.21
CA ASP A 149 7.24 -14.72 -4.01
C ASP A 149 6.99 -14.45 -5.51
N LEU A 150 5.93 -13.69 -5.83
CA LEU A 150 5.61 -13.27 -7.20
C LEU A 150 6.75 -12.45 -7.83
N LEU A 151 7.35 -11.52 -7.08
CA LEU A 151 8.47 -10.69 -7.56
C LEU A 151 9.75 -11.50 -7.79
N ARG A 152 9.95 -12.61 -7.07
CA ARG A 152 11.05 -13.56 -7.30
C ARG A 152 10.78 -14.51 -8.47
N GLY A 153 9.58 -14.46 -9.07
CA GLY A 153 9.18 -15.32 -10.18
C GLY A 153 8.83 -16.74 -9.74
N GLU A 154 8.47 -16.93 -8.47
CA GLU A 154 8.07 -18.23 -7.93
C GLU A 154 6.63 -18.58 -8.33
N GLU A 155 6.34 -19.87 -8.40
CA GLU A 155 4.98 -20.35 -8.62
C GLU A 155 4.18 -20.24 -7.31
N VAL A 156 3.26 -19.28 -7.26
CA VAL A 156 2.47 -19.01 -6.06
C VAL A 156 1.08 -19.62 -6.20
N PRO A 157 0.67 -20.55 -5.32
CA PRO A 157 -0.61 -21.22 -5.44
C PRO A 157 -1.79 -20.23 -5.31
N PRO A 158 -2.95 -20.53 -5.93
CA PRO A 158 -4.17 -19.75 -5.74
C PRO A 158 -4.57 -19.69 -4.27
N LEU A 159 -5.14 -18.56 -3.85
CA LEU A 159 -5.64 -18.43 -2.50
C LEU A 159 -6.90 -19.28 -2.33
N VAL A 160 -6.85 -20.24 -1.43
CA VAL A 160 -8.02 -20.99 -1.00
C VAL A 160 -8.76 -20.12 0.00
N TYR A 161 -9.69 -19.30 -0.50
CA TYR A 161 -10.69 -18.68 0.34
C TYR A 161 -11.51 -19.79 0.96
N ASN A 162 -11.33 -20.02 2.26
CA ASN A 162 -12.11 -21.02 2.97
C ASN A 162 -13.56 -20.55 3.04
N THR A 163 -14.34 -20.86 2.00
CA THR A 163 -15.70 -20.40 1.88
C THR A 163 -16.58 -20.96 2.97
N LEU A 164 -16.23 -22.08 3.61
CA LEU A 164 -17.12 -22.78 4.54
C LEU A 164 -16.34 -23.56 5.63
N LYS A 165 -15.96 -22.88 6.72
CA LYS A 165 -16.08 -23.47 8.08
C LYS A 165 -17.34 -22.95 8.80
N ALA A 166 -18.33 -22.48 8.04
CA ALA A 166 -19.56 -21.96 8.63
C ALA A 166 -20.39 -23.06 9.30
N GLU A 167 -20.31 -24.30 8.80
CA GLU A 167 -21.00 -25.44 9.40
C GLU A 167 -20.43 -25.76 10.78
N GLU A 168 -19.10 -25.79 10.92
CA GLU A 168 -18.42 -26.12 12.19
C GLU A 168 -18.53 -24.99 13.23
N ASN A 169 -18.52 -23.72 12.82
CA ASN A 169 -18.46 -22.59 13.77
C ASN A 169 -19.81 -21.97 14.11
N TYR A 170 -20.84 -22.11 13.27
CA TYR A 170 -22.12 -21.43 13.45
C TYR A 170 -23.35 -22.34 13.29
N GLY A 171 -23.18 -23.63 13.01
CA GLY A 171 -24.31 -24.56 12.83
C GLY A 171 -25.27 -24.15 11.70
N MET A 172 -24.84 -23.28 10.77
CA MET A 172 -25.64 -22.83 9.65
C MET A 172 -25.34 -23.70 8.43
N ASN A 173 -26.35 -24.43 7.97
CA ASN A 173 -26.32 -25.22 6.75
C ASN A 173 -26.42 -24.28 5.54
N ILE A 174 -25.27 -23.80 5.05
CA ILE A 174 -25.18 -22.99 3.84
C ILE A 174 -25.03 -23.91 2.63
N GLY A 175 -26.12 -24.64 2.35
CA GLY A 175 -26.27 -25.34 1.10
C GLY A 175 -26.16 -24.38 -0.08
N ARG A 176 -25.24 -24.69 -1.02
CA ARG A 176 -25.21 -24.21 -2.41
C ARG A 176 -25.53 -22.72 -2.59
N ILE A 177 -24.57 -21.85 -2.26
CA ILE A 177 -24.53 -20.51 -2.84
C ILE A 177 -23.49 -20.51 -3.97
N GLY A 178 -23.96 -20.92 -5.15
CA GLY A 178 -23.60 -20.33 -6.44
C GLY A 178 -22.19 -20.51 -7.01
N MET A 179 -21.84 -21.71 -7.48
CA MET A 179 -21.18 -21.82 -8.78
C MET A 179 -22.26 -21.69 -9.86
N LEU A 180 -22.62 -20.47 -10.24
CA LEU A 180 -23.38 -20.18 -11.46
C LEU A 180 -22.48 -19.33 -12.34
N GLY A 181 -21.81 -19.95 -13.30
CA GLY A 181 -20.94 -19.24 -14.24
C GLY A 181 -20.03 -20.08 -15.14
N ALA A 182 -19.93 -21.40 -14.93
CA ALA A 182 -19.26 -22.28 -15.90
C ALA A 182 -20.32 -23.12 -16.62
N SER A 183 -20.88 -22.59 -17.72
CA SER A 183 -21.47 -23.45 -18.75
C SER A 183 -20.38 -23.77 -19.76
N GLU A 184 -19.91 -25.02 -19.74
CA GLU A 184 -19.33 -25.63 -20.92
C GLU A 184 -20.45 -25.98 -21.91
N LYS A 185 -20.18 -25.67 -23.19
CA LYS A 185 -20.96 -25.92 -24.43
C LYS A 185 -21.93 -24.83 -24.88
#